data_AF-A0A7W1SYS4-F1
#
_entry.id   AF-A0A7W1SYS4-F1
#
_cell.length_a   1.000
_cell.length_b   1.000
_cell.length_c   1.000
_cell.angle_alpha   90.00
_cell.angle_beta   90.00
_cell.angle_gamma   90.00
#
_symmetry.space_group_name_H-M   'P 1'
#
loop_
_entity.id
_entity.type
_entity.pdbx_description
1 polymer ?
#
loop_
_entity_poly.entity_id
_entity_poly.type
_entity_poly.pdbx_seq_one_letter_code
_entity_poly.pdbx_strand_id
1 'polypeptide(L)' 'DAATVAEQGYRALMQGKTLAISGVRNWLLAQSVRLAPRKLVTEISRKVLETSKR' A
#
# COMPACT_ATOMS: atom_id res chain seq x y z
N ASP A 1 -7.01 12.03 -8.55
CA ASP A 1 -7.02 11.54 -9.94
C ASP A 1 -5.77 10.76 -10.28
N ALA A 2 -5.89 9.82 -11.23
CA ALA A 2 -4.77 9.01 -11.72
C ALA A 2 -3.64 9.89 -12.30
N ALA A 3 -3.99 11.00 -12.97
CA ALA A 3 -3.02 11.96 -13.49
C ALA A 3 -2.14 12.57 -12.38
N THR A 4 -2.73 12.94 -11.24
CA THR A 4 -1.99 13.48 -10.09
C THR A 4 -1.03 12.45 -9.49
N VAL A 5 -1.46 11.18 -9.41
CA VAL A 5 -0.61 10.08 -8.92
C VAL A 5 0.58 9.88 -9.86
N ALA A 6 0.34 9.89 -11.18
CA ALA A 6 1.38 9.75 -12.18
C ALA A 6 2.39 10.90 -12.13
N GLU A 7 1.94 12.14 -12.01
CA GLU A 7 2.80 13.31 -11.88
C GLU A 7 3.66 13.25 -10.59
N GLN A 8 3.05 12.89 -9.46
CA GLN A 8 3.78 12.73 -8.20
C GLN A 8 4.82 11.61 -8.26
N GLY A 9 4.48 10.49 -8.92
CA GLY A 9 5.42 9.39 -9.20
C GLY A 9 6.59 9.84 -10.07
N TYR A 10 6.32 10.59 -11.13
CA TYR A 10 7.36 11.12 -12.02
C TYR A 10 8.31 12.08 -11.30
N ARG A 11 7.77 13.02 -10.50
CA ARG A 11 8.59 13.95 -9.71
C ARG A 11 9.43 13.24 -8.65
N ALA A 12 8.87 12.23 -7.99
CA ALA A 12 9.60 11.45 -6.99
C ALA A 12 10.71 10.59 -7.61
N LEU A 13 10.49 10.06 -8.81
CA LEU A 13 11.51 9.37 -9.60
C LEU A 13 12.68 10.31 -9.93
N MET A 14 12.39 11.53 -10.39
CA MET A 14 13.43 12.53 -10.67
C MET A 14 14.21 12.97 -9.42
N GLN A 15 13.59 12.87 -8.24
CA GLN A 15 14.23 13.13 -6.94
C GLN A 15 15.01 11.93 -6.39
N GLY A 16 15.09 10.81 -7.12
CA GLY A 16 15.80 9.60 -6.69
C GLY A 16 15.11 8.82 -5.57
N LYS A 17 13.82 9.08 -5.30
CA LYS A 17 13.08 8.39 -4.23
C LYS A 17 12.61 7.02 -4.72
N THR A 18 12.97 5.98 -3.98
CA THR A 18 12.60 4.58 -4.29
C THR A 18 11.11 4.31 -4.12
N LEU A 19 10.41 5.08 -3.28
CA LEU A 19 8.98 4.93 -3.01
C LEU A 19 8.28 6.29 -3.04
N ALA A 20 7.22 6.38 -3.84
CA ALA A 20 6.39 7.57 -3.99
C ALA A 20 4.93 7.17 -3.76
N ILE A 21 4.41 7.46 -2.58
CA ILE A 21 3.01 7.18 -2.24
C ILE A 21 2.25 8.50 -2.29
N SER A 22 1.38 8.64 -3.28
CA SER A 22 0.52 9.80 -3.45
C SER A 22 -0.60 9.79 -2.41
N GLY A 23 -0.59 10.80 -1.53
CA GLY A 23 -1.65 11.06 -0.56
C GLY A 23 -1.46 10.38 0.80
N VAL A 24 -1.89 11.10 1.85
CA VAL A 24 -1.76 10.71 3.27
C VAL A 24 -2.49 9.39 3.57
N ARG A 25 -3.62 9.14 2.91
CA ARG A 25 -4.41 7.92 3.12
C ARG A 25 -3.68 6.66 2.65
N ASN A 26 -3.05 6.69 1.47
CA ASN A 26 -2.26 5.57 0.97
C ASN A 26 -0.97 5.40 1.79
N TRP A 27 -0.37 6.50 2.23
CA TRP A 27 0.80 6.45 3.09
C TRP A 27 0.49 5.79 4.45
N LEU A 28 -0.63 6.16 5.08
CA LEU A 28 -1.10 5.53 6.32
C LEU A 28 -1.39 4.03 6.15
N LEU A 29 -1.99 3.62 5.04
CA LEU A 29 -2.20 2.20 4.73
C LEU A 29 -0.89 1.45 4.54
N ALA A 30 0.08 2.03 3.84
CA ALA A 30 1.39 1.40 3.68
C ALA A 30 2.14 1.26 5.01
N GLN A 31 2.02 2.25 5.91
CA GLN A 31 2.60 2.17 7.26
C GLN A 31 1.85 1.19 8.17
N SER A 32 0.53 1.06 8.03
CA SER A 32 -0.26 0.17 8.89
C SER A 32 0.11 -1.30 8.67
N VAL A 33 0.45 -1.70 7.45
CA VAL A 33 0.98 -3.05 7.16
C VAL A 33 2.31 -3.30 7.88
N ARG A 34 3.13 -2.26 8.10
CA ARG A 34 4.42 -2.37 8.80
C ARG A 34 4.26 -2.48 10.32
N LEU A 35 3.16 -1.96 10.86
CA LEU A 35 2.81 -2.03 12.28
C LEU A 35 1.92 -3.24 12.63
N ALA A 36 1.33 -3.89 11.62
CA ALA A 36 0.51 -5.06 11.83
C ALA A 36 1.35 -6.26 12.31
N PRO A 37 0.94 -6.96 13.38
CA PRO A 37 1.60 -8.19 13.82
C PRO A 37 1.54 -9.25 12.73
N ARG A 38 2.67 -9.91 12.42
CA ARG A 38 2.75 -10.92 11.34
C ARG A 38 1.67 -11.99 11.41
N LYS A 39 1.29 -12.43 12.62
CA LYS A 39 0.21 -13.40 12.83
C LYS A 39 -1.15 -12.89 12.35
N LEU A 40 -1.46 -11.62 12.60
CA LEU A 40 -2.72 -11.01 12.20
C LEU A 40 -2.84 -10.91 10.67
N VAL A 41 -1.75 -10.60 9.98
CA VAL A 41 -1.72 -10.54 8.51
C VAL A 41 -2.02 -11.92 7.91
N THR A 42 -1.39 -12.98 8.43
CA THR A 42 -1.61 -14.35 7.95
C THR A 42 -3.06 -14.81 8.17
N GLU A 43 -3.66 -14.49 9.31
CA GLU A 43 -5.06 -14.83 9.62
C GLU A 43 -6.06 -14.11 8.69
N ILE A 44 -5.82 -12.82 8.42
CA ILE A 44 -6.65 -12.05 7.47
C ILE A 44 -6.52 -12.62 6.06
N SER A 45 -5.30 -12.90 5.60
CA SER A 45 -5.07 -13.51 4.29
C SER A 45 -5.74 -14.87 4.16
N ARG A 46 -5.69 -15.71 5.21
CA ARG A 46 -6.39 -17.01 5.26
C ARG A 46 -7.90 -16.83 5.09
N LYS A 47 -8.52 -15.93 5.86
CA LYS A 47 -9.95 -15.65 5.76
C LYS A 47 -10.36 -15.18 4.36
N VAL A 48 -9.60 -14.26 3.77
CA VAL A 48 -9.89 -13.73 2.42
C VAL A 48 -9.82 -14.85 1.38
N LEU A 49 -8.78 -15.69 1.43
CA LEU A 49 -8.60 -16.82 0.51
C LEU A 49 -9.69 -17.90 0.68
N GLU A 50 -10.10 -18.19 1.92
CA GLU A 50 -11.18 -19.13 2.20
C GLU A 50 -12.54 -18.62 1.71
N THR A 51 -12.82 -17.33 1.85
CA THR A 51 -14.05 -16.70 1.31
C THR A 51 -14.09 -16.76 -0.20
N SER A 52 -12.97 -16.55 -0.90
CA SER A 52 -12.91 -16.62 -2.37
C SER A 52 -13.00 -18.05 -2.92
N LYS A 53 -12.84 -19.07 -2.08
CA LYS A 53 -12.93 -20.48 -2.48
C LYS A 53 -14.35 -21.05 -2.42
N ARG A 54 -15.34 -20.24 -2.02
CA ARG A 54 -16.77 -20.59 -2.02
C ARG A 54 -17.49 -20.06 -3.25
#